data_AF-A0A2E1TWZ4-F1
#
_entry.id   AF-A0A2E1TWZ4-F1
#
_cell.length_a   1.000
_cell.length_b   1.000
_cell.length_c   1.000
_cell.angle_alpha   90.00
_cell.angle_beta   90.00
_cell.angle_gamma   90.00
#
_symmetry.space_group_name_H-M   'P 1'
#
loop_
_entity.id
_entity.type
_entity.pdbx_description
1 polymer ?
#
loop_
_entity_poly.entity_id
_entity_poly.type
_entity_poly.pdbx_seq_one_letter_code
_entity_poly.pdbx_strand_id
1 'polypeptide(L)'
;MKNIREPDGNTLLDNSMILMGGAIGDGNEHDASHLPTLLAGRGGGTIKTGRYINHDEPTDLASIHVALMQRMGVPIERLGTAGSTYEGLI
;
A
#
# COMPACT_ATOMS: atom_id res chain seq x y z
N MET A 1 -0.73 -12.75 12.98
CA MET A 1 -0.34 -13.09 11.60
C MET A 1 1.09 -13.60 11.50
N LYS A 2 2.11 -12.91 12.04
CA LYS A 2 3.52 -13.36 11.98
C LYS A 2 3.82 -14.75 12.57
N ASN A 3 3.02 -15.23 13.52
CA ASN A 3 3.21 -16.55 14.14
C ASN A 3 2.43 -17.69 13.44
N ILE A 4 1.66 -17.38 12.39
CA ILE A 4 0.89 -18.37 11.63
C ILE A 4 1.72 -18.76 10.42
N ARG A 5 2.04 -20.05 10.27
CA ARG A 5 2.80 -20.60 9.15
C ARG A 5 1.87 -21.07 8.03
N GLU A 6 2.27 -20.86 6.79
CA GLU A 6 1.56 -21.31 5.60
C GLU A 6 2.32 -22.43 4.87
N PRO A 7 1.68 -23.19 3.95
CA PRO A 7 2.29 -24.35 3.29
C PRO A 7 3.56 -24.06 2.47
N ASP A 8 3.76 -22.81 2.05
CA ASP A 8 4.94 -22.35 1.32
C ASP A 8 6.16 -22.07 2.23
N GLY A 9 6.02 -22.26 3.54
CA GLY A 9 7.06 -22.00 4.55
C GLY A 9 7.11 -20.57 5.07
N ASN A 10 6.35 -19.65 4.47
CA ASN A 10 6.25 -18.26 4.91
C ASN A 10 5.25 -18.09 6.06
N THR A 11 5.16 -16.88 6.60
CA THR A 11 4.11 -16.53 7.58
C THR A 11 2.91 -15.91 6.87
N LEU A 12 1.72 -16.00 7.49
CA LEU A 12 0.52 -15.34 6.97
C LEU A 12 0.74 -13.83 6.71
N LEU A 13 1.59 -13.17 7.50
CA LEU A 13 1.91 -11.77 7.29
C LEU A 13 2.76 -11.54 6.01
N ASP A 14 3.65 -12.48 5.67
CA ASP A 14 4.47 -12.37 4.46
C ASP A 14 3.60 -12.48 3.18
N ASN A 15 2.52 -13.26 3.23
CA ASN A 15 1.56 -13.39 2.13
C ASN A 15 0.38 -12.43 2.19
N SER A 16 0.34 -11.55 3.19
CA SER A 16 -0.70 -10.52 3.33
C SER A 16 -0.22 -9.15 2.86
N MET A 17 -1.19 -8.29 2.54
CA MET A 17 -1.01 -6.85 2.35
C MET A 17 -2.03 -6.13 3.24
N ILE A 18 -1.56 -5.35 4.22
CA ILE A 18 -2.39 -4.63 5.17
C ILE A 18 -2.14 -3.15 4.98
N LEU A 19 -3.11 -2.45 4.42
CA LEU A 19 -3.08 -0.99 4.26
C LEU A 19 -3.92 -0.35 5.35
N MET A 20 -3.34 0.58 6.09
CA MET A 20 -4.01 1.39 7.09
C MET A 20 -3.61 2.85 6.91
N GLY A 21 -4.57 3.76 6.87
CA GLY A 21 -4.29 5.19 6.75
C GLY A 21 -5.50 6.05 6.98
N GLY A 22 -5.30 7.37 6.94
CA GLY A 22 -6.36 8.37 7.01
C GLY A 22 -6.92 8.71 5.63
N ALA A 23 -8.19 9.11 5.58
CA ALA A 23 -8.81 9.66 4.37
C ALA A 23 -8.61 11.18 4.22
N ILE A 24 -8.24 11.86 5.31
CA ILE A 24 -8.07 13.32 5.41
C ILE A 24 -6.90 13.61 6.36
N GLY A 25 -6.03 14.56 6.01
CA GLY A 25 -4.91 15.02 6.82
C GLY A 25 -5.32 16.11 7.82
N ASP A 26 -6.10 17.09 7.35
CA ASP A 26 -6.75 18.10 8.19
C ASP A 26 -8.28 18.07 8.01
N GLY A 27 -8.98 17.68 9.06
CA GLY A 27 -10.44 17.58 9.07
C GLY A 27 -11.18 18.92 9.01
N ASN A 28 -10.57 20.00 9.48
CA ASN A 28 -11.17 21.33 9.46
C ASN A 28 -11.12 21.94 8.05
N GLU A 29 -9.99 21.77 7.36
CA GLU A 29 -9.82 22.26 5.98
C GLU A 29 -10.32 21.26 4.92
N HIS A 30 -10.71 20.04 5.33
CA HIS A 30 -10.99 18.93 4.43
C HIS A 30 -9.80 18.65 3.48
N ASP A 31 -8.58 18.80 4.00
CA ASP A 31 -7.36 18.65 3.23
C ASP A 31 -6.94 17.18 3.13
N ALA A 32 -6.69 16.72 1.90
CA ALA A 32 -6.26 15.36 1.59
C ALA A 32 -4.73 15.23 1.47
N SER A 33 -3.97 16.24 1.93
CA SER A 33 -2.50 16.19 1.99
C SER A 33 -1.98 15.50 3.26
N HIS A 34 -0.68 15.17 3.28
CA HIS A 34 0.03 14.60 4.44
C HIS A 34 -0.65 13.38 5.09
N LEU A 35 -1.25 12.50 4.30
CA LEU A 35 -2.01 11.35 4.79
C LEU A 35 -1.07 10.29 5.42
N PRO A 36 -1.11 10.09 6.75
CA PRO A 36 -0.32 9.04 7.38
C PRO A 36 -0.81 7.69 6.88
N THR A 37 0.09 6.93 6.24
CA THR A 37 -0.22 5.64 5.63
C THR A 37 0.79 4.59 6.09
N LEU A 38 0.28 3.47 6.58
CA LEU A 38 1.03 2.29 6.98
C LEU A 38 0.69 1.14 6.04
N LEU A 39 1.73 0.51 5.50
CA LEU A 39 1.63 -0.74 4.75
C LEU A 39 2.42 -1.81 5.48
N ALA A 40 1.75 -2.92 5.83
CA ALA A 40 2.36 -4.07 6.48
C ALA A 40 2.13 -5.36 5.69
N GLY A 41 3.07 -6.30 5.86
CA GLY A 41 3.13 -7.54 5.08
C GLY A 41 3.97 -7.42 3.82
N ARG A 42 4.33 -8.57 3.23
CA ARG A 42 5.25 -8.63 2.09
C ARG A 42 4.54 -8.86 0.76
N GLY A 43 3.21 -9.06 0.76
CA GLY A 43 2.44 -9.29 -0.46
C GLY A 43 2.99 -10.43 -1.33
N GLY A 44 3.33 -11.56 -0.71
CA GLY A 44 3.97 -12.69 -1.40
C GLY A 44 5.42 -12.40 -1.83
N GLY A 45 6.12 -11.52 -1.10
CA GLY A 45 7.50 -11.13 -1.39
C GLY A 45 7.66 -9.95 -2.36
N THR A 46 6.57 -9.35 -2.83
CA THR A 46 6.56 -8.25 -3.82
C THR A 46 6.65 -6.84 -3.21
N ILE A 47 6.71 -6.75 -1.88
CA ILE A 47 6.76 -5.49 -1.13
C ILE A 47 7.96 -5.50 -0.19
N LYS A 48 8.81 -4.48 -0.29
CA LYS A 48 9.95 -4.26 0.62
C LYS A 48 9.51 -3.43 1.83
N THR A 49 9.47 -4.08 2.98
CA THR A 49 9.04 -3.54 4.28
C THR A 49 10.21 -2.98 5.11
N GLY A 50 9.89 -2.40 6.28
CA GLY A 50 10.90 -1.89 7.21
C GLY A 50 11.51 -0.55 6.79
N ARG A 51 10.72 0.29 6.12
CA ARG A 51 11.14 1.58 5.57
C ARG A 51 10.13 2.67 5.94
N TYR A 52 10.64 3.90 6.00
CA TYR A 52 9.84 5.10 5.97
C TYR A 52 10.05 5.76 4.61
N ILE A 53 8.95 6.12 3.94
CA ILE A 53 8.98 6.79 2.64
C ILE A 53 8.37 8.17 2.85
N ASN A 54 9.19 9.21 2.65
CA ASN A 54 8.71 10.57 2.53
C ASN A 54 8.56 10.91 1.04
N HIS A 55 7.50 11.62 0.71
CA HIS A 55 7.24 12.08 -0.65
C HIS A 55 7.55 13.56 -0.74
N ASP A 56 8.56 13.91 -1.54
CA ASP A 56 8.93 15.32 -1.76
C ASP A 56 7.93 16.04 -2.68
N GLU A 57 7.21 15.27 -3.52
CA GLU A 57 6.18 15.75 -4.43
C GLU A 57 4.80 15.16 -4.08
N PRO A 58 3.69 15.88 -4.36
CA PRO A 58 2.35 15.36 -4.18
C PRO A 58 2.17 13.99 -4.85
N THR A 59 1.75 13.01 -4.06
CA THR A 59 1.56 11.64 -4.52
C THR A 59 0.09 11.27 -4.37
N ASP A 60 -0.51 10.78 -5.46
CA ASP A 60 -1.88 10.29 -5.42
C ASP A 60 -1.92 8.96 -4.65
N LEU A 61 -2.51 8.99 -3.45
CA LEU A 61 -2.63 7.82 -2.59
C LEU A 61 -3.44 6.69 -3.25
N ALA A 62 -4.34 6.98 -4.19
CA ALA A 62 -5.08 5.93 -4.91
C ALA A 62 -4.17 5.02 -5.75
N SER A 63 -2.97 5.48 -6.15
CA SER A 63 -1.99 4.67 -6.88
C SER A 63 -1.50 3.45 -6.08
N ILE A 64 -1.51 3.51 -4.74
CA ILE A 64 -1.16 2.36 -3.90
C ILE A 64 -2.19 1.23 -4.08
N HIS A 65 -3.47 1.56 -4.23
CA HIS A 65 -4.52 0.57 -4.41
C HIS A 65 -4.40 -0.13 -5.77
N VAL A 66 -4.06 0.62 -6.83
CA VAL A 66 -3.72 0.04 -8.14
C VAL A 66 -2.58 -0.98 -7.98
N ALA A 67 -1.51 -0.58 -7.29
CA ALA A 67 -0.35 -1.44 -7.07
C ALA A 67 -0.65 -2.72 -6.25
N LEU A 68 -1.53 -2.63 -5.26
CA LEU A 68 -1.96 -3.78 -4.44
C LEU A 68 -2.90 -4.71 -5.23
N MET A 69 -3.87 -4.16 -5.97
CA MET A 69 -4.80 -4.96 -6.78
C MET A 69 -4.08 -5.71 -7.90
N GLN A 70 -3.10 -5.10 -8.55
CA GLN A 70 -2.27 -5.79 -9.55
C GLN A 70 -1.51 -6.97 -8.94
N ARG A 71 -1.00 -6.85 -7.71
CA ARG A 71 -0.37 -7.97 -6.96
C ARG A 71 -1.36 -9.08 -6.60
N MET A 72 -2.64 -8.75 -6.48
CA MET A 72 -3.72 -9.73 -6.32
C MET A 72 -4.15 -10.38 -7.65
N GLY A 73 -3.50 -10.04 -8.78
CA GLY A 73 -3.84 -10.56 -10.10
C GLY A 73 -5.00 -9.84 -10.79
N VAL A 74 -5.43 -8.68 -10.29
CA VAL A 74 -6.49 -7.87 -10.91
C VAL A 74 -5.88 -7.01 -12.03
N PRO A 75 -6.35 -7.11 -13.29
CA PRO A 75 -5.84 -6.32 -14.40
C PRO A 75 -6.45 -4.90 -14.38
N ILE A 76 -5.99 -4.07 -13.47
CA ILE A 76 -6.44 -2.68 -13.30
C ILE A 76 -5.31 -1.70 -13.61
N GLU A 77 -5.63 -0.66 -14.40
CA GLU A 77 -4.67 0.38 -14.80
C GLU A 77 -4.98 1.74 -14.13
N ARG A 78 -6.18 1.90 -13.56
CA ARG A 78 -6.64 3.17 -13.00
C ARG A 78 -7.62 2.98 -11.84
N LEU A 79 -7.50 3.81 -10.81
CA LEU A 79 -8.51 3.95 -9.75
C LEU A 79 -8.69 5.43 -9.39
N GLY A 80 -9.90 5.96 -9.54
CA GLY A 80 -10.16 7.38 -9.27
C GLY A 80 -9.32 8.30 -10.18
N THR A 81 -8.48 9.13 -9.56
CA THR A 81 -7.51 10.02 -10.24
C THR A 81 -6.18 9.34 -10.57
N ALA A 82 -5.84 8.22 -9.91
CA ALA A 82 -4.58 7.53 -10.13
C ALA A 82 -4.62 6.71 -11.41
N GLY A 83 -3.86 7.13 -12.42
CA GLY A 83 -3.69 6.43 -13.70
C GLY A 83 -2.38 5.66 -13.83
N SER A 84 -1.67 5.43 -12.73
CA SER A 84 -0.40 4.71 -12.71
C SER A 84 -0.24 3.89 -11.44
N THR A 85 0.61 2.88 -11.51
CA THR A 85 1.01 2.04 -10.38
C THR A 85 1.96 2.79 -9.46
N TYR A 86 1.78 2.63 -8.15
CA TYR A 86 2.73 3.16 -7.16
C TYR A 86 4.02 2.33 -7.14
N GLU A 87 5.14 2.97 -7.46
CA GLU A 87 6.45 2.33 -7.58
C GLU A 87 7.21 2.19 -6.25
N GLY A 88 6.79 2.88 -5.19
CA GLY A 88 7.50 2.88 -3.89
C GLY A 88 7.43 1.56 -3.11
N LEU A 89 6.77 0.52 -3.64
CA LEU A 89 6.63 -0.77 -2.97
C LEU A 89 7.91 -1.62 -3.00
N ILE A 90 8.85 -1.36 -3.90
CA ILE A 90 10.11 -2.13 -4.07
C ILE A 90 11.33 -1.45 -3.45
#